data_AF-A0A0B6RPY7-F1
#
_entry.id   AF-A0A0B6RPY7-F1
#
_cell.length_a   1.000
_cell.length_b   1.000
_cell.length_c   1.000
_cell.angle_alpha   90.00
_cell.angle_beta   90.00
_cell.angle_gamma   90.00
#
_symmetry.space_group_name_H-M   'P 1'
#
loop_
_entity.id
_entity.type
_entity.pdbx_description
1 polymer ?
#
loop_
_entity_poly.entity_id
_entity_poly.type
_entity_poly.pdbx_seq_one_letter_code
_entity_poly.pdbx_strand_id
1 'polypeptide(L)' 'MSEQTNITARAADELDASVRAFRYVGAIFDAISRYARSGVIDQSELMYLCGAGLEIATQHGKRAIEASWEVRHDT' A
#
# COMPACT_ATOMS: atom_id res chain seq x y z
N MET A 1 -22.16 -11.78 18.85
CA MET A 1 -21.58 -10.92 17.79
C MET A 1 -22.21 -11.34 16.48
N SER A 2 -22.81 -10.43 15.72
CA SER A 2 -23.39 -10.79 14.43
C SER A 2 -22.27 -11.07 13.42
N GLU A 3 -22.55 -11.92 12.44
CA GLU A 3 -21.65 -12.22 11.32
C GLU A 3 -21.22 -10.94 10.59
N GLN A 4 -22.16 -10.00 10.46
CA GLN A 4 -21.94 -8.70 9.85
C GLN A 4 -20.88 -7.86 10.57
N THR A 5 -20.95 -7.71 11.90
CA THR A 5 -19.94 -6.97 12.68
C THR A 5 -18.54 -7.56 12.54
N ASN A 6 -18.45 -8.87 12.27
CA ASN A 6 -17.18 -9.56 12.06
C ASN A 6 -16.58 -9.24 10.67
N ILE A 7 -17.43 -9.05 9.65
CA ILE A 7 -17.03 -8.66 8.29
C ILE A 7 -16.52 -7.21 8.29
N THR A 8 -17.25 -6.28 8.90
CA THR A 8 -16.84 -4.86 8.98
C THR A 8 -15.50 -4.68 9.69
N ALA A 9 -15.31 -5.39 10.81
CA ALA A 9 -14.07 -5.32 11.59
C ALA A 9 -12.87 -5.81 10.76
N ARG A 10 -13.04 -6.92 10.05
CA ARG A 10 -12.01 -7.44 9.15
C ARG A 10 -11.70 -6.48 8.01
N ALA A 11 -12.71 -5.90 7.37
CA ALA A 11 -12.51 -4.93 6.30
C ALA A 11 -11.77 -3.67 6.80
N ALA A 12 -12.08 -3.20 8.01
CA ALA A 12 -11.35 -2.09 8.64
C ALA A 12 -9.87 -2.44 8.88
N ASP A 13 -9.57 -3.64 9.37
CA ASP A 13 -8.19 -4.11 9.58
C ASP A 13 -7.42 -4.23 8.25
N GLU A 14 -8.07 -4.74 7.19
CA GLU A 14 -7.48 -4.83 5.85
C GLU A 14 -7.21 -3.45 5.24
N LEU A 15 -8.08 -2.46 5.50
CA LEU A 15 -7.88 -1.08 5.08
C LEU A 15 -6.71 -0.42 5.82
N ASP A 16 -6.61 -0.59 7.13
CA ASP A 16 -5.52 -0.07 7.96
C ASP A 16 -4.16 -0.70 7.59
N ALA A 17 -4.13 -2.01 7.32
CA ALA A 17 -2.96 -2.68 6.78
C ALA A 17 -2.54 -2.10 5.42
N SER A 18 -3.51 -1.80 4.55
CA SER A 18 -3.25 -1.21 3.24
C SER A 18 -2.75 0.25 3.35
N VAL A 19 -3.28 1.04 4.29
CA VAL A 19 -2.77 2.39 4.58
C VAL A 19 -1.31 2.36 5.01
N ARG A 20 -0.94 1.43 5.90
CA ARG A 20 0.47 1.24 6.29
C ARG A 20 1.34 0.85 5.09
N ALA A 21 0.88 -0.08 4.26
CA ALA A 21 1.58 -0.49 3.05
C ALA A 21 1.84 0.69 2.10
N PHE A 22 0.85 1.54 1.86
CA PHE A 22 1.02 2.71 1.00
C PHE A 22 1.96 3.77 1.56
N ARG A 23 2.14 3.86 2.89
CA ARG A 23 3.19 4.71 3.48
C ARG A 23 4.59 4.23 3.09
N TYR A 24 4.81 2.92 3.01
CA TYR A 24 6.09 2.37 2.52
C TYR A 24 6.31 2.69 1.05
N VAL A 25 5.26 2.60 0.22
CA VAL A 25 5.33 3.03 -1.20
C VAL A 25 5.73 4.51 -1.30
N GLY A 26 5.14 5.38 -0.47
CA GLY A 26 5.53 6.79 -0.40
C GLY A 26 7.00 7.00 0.00
N ALA A 27 7.49 6.24 0.99
CA ALA A 27 8.89 6.29 1.42
C ALA A 27 9.85 5.82 0.32
N ILE A 28 9.46 4.81 -0.47
CA ILE A 28 10.22 4.34 -1.64
C ILE A 28 10.32 5.45 -2.69
N PHE A 29 9.24 6.16 -2.99
CA PHE A 29 9.28 7.29 -3.92
C PHE A 29 10.16 8.46 -3.42
N ASP A 30 10.16 8.72 -2.11
CA ASP A 30 11.08 9.72 -1.53
C ASP A 30 12.54 9.26 -1.65
N ALA A 31 12.83 7.99 -1.39
CA ALA A 31 14.16 7.41 -1.56
C ALA A 31 14.64 7.52 -3.02
N ILE A 32 13.79 7.15 -3.99
CA ILE A 32 14.06 7.30 -5.43
C ILE A 32 14.37 8.77 -5.77
N SER A 33 13.56 9.70 -5.25
CA SER A 33 13.73 11.14 -5.49
C SER A 33 15.05 11.68 -4.94
N ARG A 34 15.44 11.25 -3.73
CA ARG A 34 16.74 11.61 -3.14
C ARG A 34 17.89 11.01 -3.92
N TYR A 35 17.75 9.76 -4.33
CA TYR A 35 18.75 9.03 -5.10
C TYR A 35 19.04 9.72 -6.43
N ALA A 36 17.99 10.06 -7.19
CA ALA A 36 18.10 10.77 -8.45
C ALA A 36 18.78 12.15 -8.33
N ARG A 37 18.65 12.82 -7.18
CA ARG A 37 19.30 14.13 -6.91
C ARG A 37 20.76 14.01 -6.48
N SER A 38 21.20 12.84 -6.02
CA SER A 38 22.55 12.64 -5.47
C SER A 38 23.66 12.58 -6.54
N GLY A 39 23.29 12.43 -7.81
CA GLY A 39 24.24 12.36 -8.94
C GLY A 39 24.98 11.02 -9.08
N VAL A 40 24.84 10.11 -8.11
CA VAL A 40 25.30 8.71 -8.21
C VAL A 40 24.07 7.86 -8.48
N ILE A 41 23.92 7.37 -9.71
CA ILE A 41 22.78 6.54 -10.11
C ILE A 41 23.27 5.11 -10.28
N ASP A 42 23.08 4.27 -9.27
CA ASP A 42 23.02 2.82 -9.48
C ASP A 42 21.65 2.46 -10.07
N GLN A 43 21.65 2.06 -11.34
CA GLN A 43 20.44 1.65 -12.04
C GLN A 43 19.81 0.40 -11.43
N SER A 44 20.60 -0.50 -10.84
CA SER A 44 20.10 -1.72 -10.22
C SER A 44 19.31 -1.43 -8.95
N GLU A 45 19.81 -0.52 -8.11
CA GLU A 45 19.14 -0.05 -6.90
C GLU A 45 17.84 0.68 -7.23
N LEU A 46 17.85 1.54 -8.26
CA LEU A 46 16.66 2.24 -8.72
C LEU A 46 15.57 1.27 -9.21
N MET A 47 15.96 0.28 -10.03
CA MET A 47 15.03 -0.74 -10.53
C MET A 47 14.47 -1.60 -9.40
N TYR A 48 15.31 -1.93 -8.41
CA TYR A 48 14.87 -2.66 -7.21
C TYR A 48 13.82 -1.87 -6.43
N LEU A 49 14.06 -0.58 -6.15
CA LEU A 49 13.12 0.29 -5.44
C LEU A 49 11.79 0.43 -6.20
N CYS A 50 11.84 0.64 -7.51
CA CYS A 50 10.64 0.69 -8.35
C CYS A 50 9.85 -0.63 -8.29
N GLY A 51 10.53 -1.78 -8.38
CA GLY A 51 9.91 -3.10 -8.28
C GLY A 51 9.22 -3.32 -6.94
N ALA A 52 9.91 -3.02 -5.83
CA ALA A 52 9.37 -3.14 -4.48
C ALA A 52 8.14 -2.24 -4.27
N GLY A 53 8.18 -0.99 -4.75
CA GLY A 53 7.04 -0.08 -4.66
C GLY A 53 5.83 -0.58 -5.44
N LEU A 54 6.05 -1.10 -6.65
CA LEU A 54 5.00 -1.67 -7.49
C LEU A 54 4.36 -2.90 -6.85
N GLU A 55 5.16 -3.83 -6.32
CA GLU A 55 4.68 -5.06 -5.68
C GLU A 55 3.74 -4.73 -4.50
N ILE A 56 4.17 -3.83 -3.61
CA ILE A 56 3.37 -3.40 -2.46
C ILE A 56 2.07 -2.73 -2.94
N ALA A 57 2.14 -1.82 -3.92
CA ALA A 57 0.98 -1.11 -4.44
C ALA A 57 -0.03 -2.07 -5.10
N THR A 58 0.43 -3.07 -5.85
CA THR A 58 -0.43 -4.08 -6.47
C THR A 58 -1.10 -4.97 -5.43
N GLN A 59 -0.34 -5.46 -4.44
CA GLN A 59 -0.85 -6.35 -3.41
C GLN A 59 -1.92 -5.69 -2.54
N HIS A 60 -1.71 -4.42 -2.18
CA HIS A 60 -2.58 -3.70 -1.26
C HIS A 60 -3.66 -2.85 -1.95
N GLY A 61 -3.48 -2.45 -3.21
CA GLY A 61 -4.46 -1.62 -3.92
C GLY A 61 -5.79 -2.32 -4.16
N LYS A 62 -5.77 -3.57 -4.65
CA LYS A 62 -6.99 -4.33 -4.86
C LYS A 62 -7.74 -4.57 -3.54
N ARG A 63 -7.01 -5.02 -2.51
CA ARG A 63 -7.56 -5.28 -1.17
C ARG A 63 -8.13 -4.04 -0.51
N ALA A 64 -7.46 -2.90 -0.62
CA ALA A 64 -7.96 -1.64 -0.10
C ALA A 64 -9.28 -1.21 -0.76
N ILE A 65 -9.41 -1.40 -2.08
CA ILE A 65 -10.65 -1.12 -2.80
C ILE A 65 -11.74 -2.04 -2.27
N GLU A 66 -11.54 -3.35 -2.29
CA GLU A 66 -12.51 -4.35 -1.82
C GLU A 66 -12.96 -4.08 -0.38
N ALA A 67 -12.01 -3.90 0.55
CA ALA A 67 -12.29 -3.57 1.93
C ALA A 67 -13.04 -2.23 2.09
N SER A 68 -12.72 -1.21 1.29
CA SER A 68 -13.42 0.08 1.33
C SER A 68 -14.88 -0.03 0.86
N TRP A 69 -15.16 -0.91 -0.10
CA TRP A 69 -16.52 -1.19 -0.54
C TRP A 69 -17.31 -1.90 0.55
N GLU A 70 -16.73 -2.90 1.20
CA GLU A 70 -17.34 -3.65 2.30
C GLU A 70 -17.69 -2.76 3.49
N VAL A 71 -16.80 -1.86 3.90
CA VAL A 71 -17.09 -0.90 4.99
C VAL A 71 -18.21 0.08 4.62
N ARG A 72 -18.27 0.54 3.35
CA ARG A 72 -19.26 1.54 2.91
C ARG A 72 -20.67 0.98 2.72
N HIS A 73 -20.82 -0.30 2.41
CA HIS A 73 -22.13 -0.92 2.17
C HIS A 73 -22.76 -1.45 3.46
N ASP A 74 -22.12 -1.19 4.61
CA ASP A 74 -22.55 -1.57 5.95
C ASP A 74 -23.06 -0.38 6.79
N THR A 75 -23.02 0.84 6.22
CA THR A 75 -23.60 2.09 6.77
C THR A 75 -24.83 2.51 6.00
#